data_AF-A0A960ALZ3-F1
#
_entry.id   AF-A0A960ALZ3-F1
#
_cell.length_a   1.000
_cell.length_b   1.000
_cell.length_c   1.000
_cell.angle_alpha   90.00
_cell.angle_beta   90.00
_cell.angle_gamma   90.00
#
_symmetry.space_group_name_H-M   'P 1'
#
loop_
_entity.id
_entity.type
_entity.pdbx_description
1 polymer ?
#
loop_
_entity_poly.entity_id
_entity_poly.type
_entity_poly.pdbx_seq_one_letter_code
_entity_poly.pdbx_strand_id
1 'polypeptide(L)' 'MPSRVVDAKCPLRDDQPCTLCHPDAKKGPQDCPTVALVMADESLREQLGEWRAERRSAS' A
#
# COMPACT_ATOMS: atom_id res chain seq x y z
N MET A 1 0.33 -10.72 26.29
CA MET A 1 1.54 -10.32 25.55
C MET A 1 1.09 -9.49 24.37
N PRO A 2 1.42 -8.19 24.26
CA PRO A 2 1.01 -7.44 23.07
C PRO A 2 1.73 -8.04 21.87
N SER A 3 0.93 -8.62 20.96
CA SER A 3 1.40 -9.12 19.68
C SER A 3 2.17 -8.02 18.99
N ARG A 4 3.34 -8.31 18.42
CA ARG A 4 4.06 -7.34 17.57
C ARG A 4 3.08 -6.87 16.49
N VAL A 5 2.65 -5.63 16.59
CA VAL A 5 1.86 -5.01 15.52
C VAL A 5 2.83 -4.85 14.36
N VAL A 6 2.71 -5.73 13.37
CA VAL A 6 3.38 -5.51 12.09
C VAL A 6 2.66 -4.31 11.48
N ASP A 7 3.34 -3.17 11.43
CA ASP A 7 2.78 -1.98 10.78
C ASP A 7 2.40 -2.34 9.34
N ALA A 8 1.12 -2.16 9.02
CA ALA A 8 0.62 -2.43 7.68
C ALA A 8 1.32 -1.47 6.71
N LYS A 9 2.17 -2.02 5.83
CA LYS A 9 2.84 -1.23 4.78
C LYS A 9 1.81 -0.72 3.79
N CYS A 10 1.99 0.50 3.30
CA CYS A 10 1.13 1.04 2.26
C CYS A 10 1.43 0.34 0.92
N PRO A 11 0.45 -0.24 0.22
CA PRO A 11 0.71 -0.87 -1.07
C PRO A 11 1.14 0.13 -2.15
N LEU A 12 0.83 1.42 -2.00
CA LEU A 12 1.22 2.45 -2.98
C LEU A 12 2.57 3.10 -2.69
N ARG A 13 3.02 3.06 -1.43
CA ARG A 13 4.32 3.61 -1.01
C ARG A 13 5.14 2.45 -0.48
N ASP A 14 5.96 1.88 -1.34
CA ASP A 14 6.94 0.87 -0.96
C ASP A 14 7.81 1.40 0.18
N ASP A 15 8.06 0.53 1.16
CA ASP A 15 8.89 0.77 2.34
C ASP A 15 8.46 1.84 3.36
N GLN A 16 7.22 2.32 3.29
CA GLN A 16 6.67 3.18 4.36
C GLN A 16 5.47 2.51 5.06
N PRO A 17 5.42 2.57 6.40
CA PRO A 17 4.21 2.17 7.13
C PRO A 17 3.05 3.09 6.74
N CYS A 18 1.82 2.60 6.86
CA CYS A 18 0.65 3.42 6.62
C CYS A 18 0.58 4.56 7.64
N THR A 19 0.63 5.81 7.17
CA THR A 19 0.54 7.01 8.02
C THR A 19 -0.87 7.61 8.05
N LEU A 20 -1.89 6.85 7.65
CA LEU A 20 -3.29 7.31 7.55
C LEU A 20 -3.42 8.66 6.82
N CYS A 21 -2.74 8.79 5.68
CA CYS A 21 -2.68 10.06 4.93
C CYS A 21 -4.03 10.47 4.30
N HIS A 22 -5.01 9.56 4.27
CA HIS A 22 -6.33 9.81 3.72
C HIS A 22 -7.36 9.81 4.87
N PRO A 23 -8.27 10.80 4.94
CA PRO A 23 -9.19 10.95 6.08
C PRO A 23 -10.12 9.75 6.28
N ASP A 24 -10.43 9.01 5.21
CA ASP A 24 -11.25 7.80 5.29
C ASP A 24 -10.46 6.54 5.67
N ALA A 25 -9.13 6.57 5.60
CA ALA A 25 -8.29 5.43 6.01
C ALA A 25 -8.15 5.43 7.54
N LYS A 26 -8.96 4.60 8.22
CA LYS A 26 -9.00 4.55 9.70
C LYS A 26 -8.19 3.41 10.33
N LYS A 27 -8.18 2.22 9.70
CA LYS A 27 -7.49 1.03 10.26
C LYS A 27 -6.27 0.61 9.45
N GLY A 28 -5.92 1.36 8.40
CA GLY A 28 -4.77 1.08 7.55
C GLY A 28 -5.12 0.99 6.06
N PRO A 29 -4.28 0.35 5.25
CA PRO A 29 -4.39 0.34 3.79
C PRO A 29 -5.63 -0.41 3.27
N GLN A 30 -6.18 -1.35 4.04
CA GLN A 30 -7.40 -2.09 3.66
C GLN A 30 -8.67 -1.21 3.63
N ASP A 31 -8.69 -0.12 4.41
CA ASP A 31 -9.82 0.83 4.44
C ASP A 31 -9.52 2.09 3.60
N CYS A 32 -8.39 2.13 2.87
CA CYS A 32 -8.01 3.30 2.09
C CYS A 32 -8.72 3.29 0.72
N PRO A 33 -9.54 4.31 0.38
CA PRO A 33 -10.26 4.33 -0.88
C PRO A 33 -9.33 4.41 -2.08
N THR A 34 -8.19 5.11 -1.96
CA THR A 34 -7.19 5.18 -3.04
C THR A 34 -6.59 3.80 -3.34
N VAL A 35 -6.31 3.00 -2.30
CA VAL A 35 -5.82 1.63 -2.49
C VAL A 35 -6.89 0.77 -3.16
N ALA A 36 -8.15 0.90 -2.72
CA ALA A 36 -9.27 0.18 -3.32
C ALA A 36 -9.43 0.50 -4.82
N LEU A 37 -9.33 1.77 -5.21
CA LEU A 37 -9.43 2.20 -6.62
C LEU A 37 -8.29 1.65 -7.47
N VAL A 38 -7.04 1.77 -7.00
CA VAL A 38 -5.87 1.27 -7.74
C VAL A 38 -5.91 -0.25 -7.88
N MET A 39 -6.39 -0.97 -6.87
CA MET A 39 -6.48 -2.43 -6.92
C MET A 39 -7.67 -2.93 -7.74
N ALA A 40 -8.72 -2.11 -7.92
CA ALA A 40 -9.88 -2.44 -8.75
C ALA A 40 -9.60 -2.25 -10.26
N ASP A 41 -8.68 -1.36 -10.61
CA ASP A 41 -8.28 -1.14 -12.01
C ASP A 41 -7.11 -2.06 -12.38
N GLU A 42 -7.34 -2.96 -13.34
CA GLU A 42 -6.36 -3.96 -13.76
C GLU A 42 -5.08 -3.33 -14.35
N SER A 43 -5.23 -2.24 -15.09
CA SER A 43 -4.10 -1.53 -15.70
C SER A 43 -3.24 -0.83 -14.66
N LEU A 44 -3.86 -0.21 -13.65
CA LEU A 44 -3.13 0.42 -12.54
C LEU A 44 -2.47 -0.62 -11.65
N ARG A 45 -3.10 -1.78 -11.45
CA ARG A 45 -2.55 -2.89 -10.68
C ARG A 45 -1.30 -3.48 -11.34
N GLU A 46 -1.31 -3.62 -12.66
CA GLU A 46 -0.16 -4.10 -13.44
C GLU A 46 1.00 -3.10 -13.36
N GLN A 47 0.74 -1.81 -13.63
CA GLN A 47 1.73 -0.73 -13.50
C GLN A 47 2.34 -0.66 -12.08
N LEU A 48 1.53 -0.84 -11.04
CA LEU A 48 2.02 -0.90 -9.66
C LEU A 48 2.94 -2.11 -9.44
N GLY A 49 2.64 -3.24 -10.07
CA GLY A 49 3.46 -4.45 -10.05
C GLY A 49 4.83 -4.24 -10.69
N GLU A 50 4.86 -3.67 -11.89
CA GLU A 50 6.09 -3.29 -12.61
C GLU A 50 6.91 -2.27 -11.81
N TRP A 51 6.29 -1.19 -11.36
CA TRP A 51 6.98 -0.17 -10.56
C TRP A 51 7.60 -0.75 -9.29
N ARG A 52 6.90 -1.66 -8.59
CA ARG A 52 7.48 -2.35 -7.43
C ARG A 52 8.62 -3.30 -7.82
N ALA A 53 8.57 -3.92 -8.99
CA ALA A 53 9.64 -4.79 -9.48
C ALA A 53 10.90 -3.97 -9.79
N GLU A 54 10.75 -2.83 -10.46
CA GLU A 54 11.83 -1.88 -10.75
C GLU A 54 12.51 -1.38 -9.47
N ARG A 55 11.73 -1.02 -8.44
CA ARG A 55 12.31 -0.53 -7.18
C ARG A 55 13.01 -1.61 -6.37
N ARG A 56 12.58 -2.88 -6.50
CA ARG A 56 13.29 -4.02 -5.91
C ARG A 56 14.58 -4.36 -6.64
N SER A 57 14.63 -4.20 -7.97
CA SER A 57 15.84 -4.47 -8.76
C SER A 57 16.85 -3.32 -8.72
N ALA A 58 16.39 -2.11 -8.42
CA ALA A 58 17.23 -0.94 -8.20
C ALA A 58 17.85 -0.86 -6.78
N SER A 59 17.55 -1.82 -5.90
CA SER A 59 18.03 -1.89 -4.51
C SER A 59 19.13 -2.91 -4.30
#